data_AF-A0A8C3MVU8-F1
#
_entry.id   AF-A0A8C3MVU8-F1
#
_cell.length_a   1.000
_cell.length_b   1.000
_cell.length_c   1.000
_cell.angle_alpha   90.00
_cell.angle_beta   90.00
_cell.angle_gamma   90.00
#
_symmetry.space_group_name_H-M   'P 1'
#
loop_
_entity.id
_entity.type
_entity.pdbx_description
1 polymer ?
#
loop_
_entity_poly.entity_id
_entity_poly.type
_entity_poly.pdbx_seq_one_letter_code
_entity_poly.pdbx_strand_id
1 'polypeptide(L)'
;MTPVSCSFGDMLSFTLTAFVELMDHGIVSWDTFSVAFIKKIASYVNKFASDISILQRSLAILESMVLNSHDLYQKVAQEITIGQLIPHLQGTDQEIQTYTIAVINALFLKAPDDKRQEMANILAQKQLRSIILTHVIRAQRAINNEMAHQLYVLQVLTFNLLEDRMMTKMDPQDQAQRDIIFELRRIAFDAESEPNNSSGSMEKRKSMYTRDYKKLGFINHVNPAMDFTQTPPGMLALDNMLYFAKHHQDAYIRVRLPLVMEIFAVACSQ
;
A
#
# COMPACT_ATOMS: atom_id res chain seq x y z
N MET A 1 42.91 19.60 -31.82
CA MET A 1 42.17 19.47 -30.54
C MET A 1 40.87 20.25 -30.70
N THR A 2 39.79 19.56 -31.05
CA THR A 2 38.45 20.15 -30.98
C THR A 2 38.09 20.33 -29.50
N PRO A 3 37.63 21.51 -29.07
CA PRO A 3 37.15 21.67 -27.71
C PRO A 3 35.93 20.77 -27.53
N VAL A 4 35.96 19.89 -26.55
CA VAL A 4 34.78 19.14 -26.11
C VAL A 4 33.82 20.18 -25.55
N SER A 5 32.84 20.61 -26.34
CA SER A 5 31.76 21.45 -25.85
C SER A 5 30.86 20.57 -24.97
N CYS A 6 31.17 20.49 -23.69
CA CYS A 6 30.30 19.88 -22.69
C CYS A 6 28.97 20.64 -22.72
N SER A 7 27.87 19.96 -23.05
CA SER A 7 26.58 20.61 -23.06
C SER A 7 26.20 21.02 -21.62
N PHE A 8 25.33 22.01 -21.45
CA PHE A 8 24.85 22.39 -20.11
C PHE A 8 24.27 21.18 -19.35
N GLY A 9 23.65 20.24 -20.08
CA GLY A 9 23.11 19.00 -19.51
C GLY A 9 24.20 18.10 -18.93
N ASP A 10 25.28 17.89 -19.67
CA ASP A 10 26.42 17.08 -19.22
C ASP A 10 27.10 17.70 -17.98
N MET A 11 27.34 19.01 -18.00
CA MET A 11 27.94 19.71 -16.87
C MET A 11 27.07 19.61 -15.61
N LEU A 12 25.75 19.78 -15.77
CA LEU A 12 24.82 19.64 -14.66
C LEU A 12 24.79 18.20 -14.14
N SER A 13 24.78 17.21 -15.02
CA SER A 13 24.81 15.80 -14.65
C SER A 13 26.05 15.43 -13.83
N PHE A 14 27.24 15.87 -14.26
CA PHE A 14 28.48 15.68 -13.49
C PHE A 14 28.44 16.41 -12.14
N THR A 15 27.90 17.64 -12.12
CA THR A 15 27.75 18.40 -10.87
C THR A 15 26.84 17.67 -9.87
N LEU A 16 25.71 17.15 -10.34
CA LEU A 16 24.78 16.38 -9.49
C LEU A 16 25.39 15.04 -9.04
N THR A 17 26.21 14.41 -9.87
CA THR A 17 26.92 13.18 -9.49
C THR A 17 27.91 13.44 -8.35
N ALA A 18 28.81 14.42 -8.52
CA ALA A 18 29.77 14.79 -7.49
C ALA A 18 29.07 15.23 -6.19
N PHE A 19 27.92 15.90 -6.32
CA PHE A 19 27.10 16.28 -5.18
C PHE A 19 26.58 15.06 -4.40
N VAL A 20 26.01 14.06 -5.07
CA VAL A 20 25.52 12.83 -4.40
C VAL A 20 26.66 12.13 -3.67
N GLU A 21 27.80 11.92 -4.35
CA GLU A 21 28.96 11.25 -3.75
C GLU A 21 29.50 11.97 -2.51
N LEU A 22 29.56 13.31 -2.53
CA LEU A 22 29.96 14.12 -1.38
C LEU A 22 28.99 13.97 -0.20
N MET A 23 27.69 13.90 -0.48
CA MET A 23 26.66 13.79 0.55
C MET A 23 26.57 12.39 1.16
N ASP A 24 26.85 11.35 0.38
CA ASP A 24 26.85 9.95 0.84
C ASP A 24 27.95 9.67 1.89
N HIS A 25 29.00 10.49 1.94
CA HIS A 25 30.01 10.42 3.01
C HIS A 25 29.48 10.86 4.40
N GLY A 26 28.31 11.50 4.48
CA GLY A 26 27.69 11.90 5.74
C GLY A 26 28.42 13.01 6.50
N ILE A 27 29.37 13.70 5.86
CA ILE A 27 30.17 14.78 6.48
C ILE A 27 29.32 16.06 6.63
N VAL A 28 28.38 16.28 5.72
CA VAL A 28 27.53 17.48 5.68
C VAL A 28 26.09 17.08 5.97
N SER A 29 25.44 17.81 6.90
CA SER A 29 24.01 17.60 7.14
C SER A 29 23.17 18.01 5.94
N TRP A 30 22.18 17.18 5.60
CA TRP A 30 21.18 17.47 4.59
C TRP A 30 20.31 18.70 4.95
N ASP A 31 20.25 19.09 6.22
CA ASP A 31 19.45 20.25 6.65
C ASP A 31 20.03 21.60 6.20
N THR A 32 21.25 21.61 5.66
CA THR A 32 21.89 22.80 5.09
C THR A 32 21.27 23.23 3.75
N PHE A 33 20.40 22.40 3.14
CA PHE A 33 19.84 22.70 1.84
C PHE A 33 18.71 23.74 1.86
N SER A 34 18.86 24.73 0.99
CA SER A 34 17.82 25.72 0.76
C SER A 34 16.58 25.10 0.11
N VAL A 35 15.40 25.60 0.47
CA VAL A 35 14.14 25.21 -0.18
C VAL A 35 14.17 25.48 -1.70
N ALA A 36 14.89 26.52 -2.12
CA ALA A 36 15.07 26.83 -3.54
C ALA A 36 15.81 25.71 -4.30
N PHE A 37 16.80 25.07 -3.67
CA PHE A 37 17.49 23.93 -4.25
C PHE A 37 16.55 22.73 -4.40
N ILE A 38 15.79 22.39 -3.35
CA ILE A 38 14.81 21.28 -3.38
C ILE A 38 13.79 21.49 -4.50
N LYS A 39 13.22 22.70 -4.59
CA LYS A 39 12.31 23.10 -5.68
C LYS A 39 12.94 22.93 -7.05
N LYS A 40 14.22 23.27 -7.18
CA LYS A 40 14.94 23.14 -8.44
C LYS A 40 15.10 21.68 -8.84
N ILE A 41 15.51 20.80 -7.93
CA ILE A 41 15.63 19.36 -8.18
C ILE A 41 14.27 18.74 -8.50
N ALA A 42 13.23 19.05 -7.72
CA ALA A 42 11.86 18.60 -8.00
C ALA A 42 11.35 19.07 -9.37
N SER A 43 11.72 20.27 -9.81
CA SER A 43 11.35 20.77 -11.14
C SER A 43 11.93 19.95 -12.29
N TYR A 44 13.08 19.28 -12.09
CA TYR A 44 13.66 18.39 -13.11
C TYR A 44 12.88 17.08 -13.24
N VAL A 45 12.37 16.55 -12.12
CA VAL A 45 11.49 15.37 -12.10
C VAL A 45 10.13 15.69 -12.71
N ASN A 46 9.60 16.89 -12.48
CA ASN A 46 8.29 17.29 -13.00
C ASN A 46 8.29 17.57 -14.53
N LYS A 47 9.46 17.61 -15.17
CA LYS A 47 9.61 17.82 -16.61
C LYS A 47 9.82 16.47 -17.32
N PHE A 48 8.81 16.04 -18.08
CA PHE A 48 8.84 14.79 -18.85
C PHE A 48 9.80 14.78 -20.06
N ALA A 49 10.43 15.91 -20.38
CA ALA A 49 11.40 16.05 -21.47
C ALA A 49 12.81 16.43 -20.94
N SER A 50 13.11 16.07 -19.68
CA SER A 50 14.44 16.27 -19.11
C SER A 50 15.43 15.23 -19.65
N ASP A 51 16.71 15.60 -19.70
CA ASP A 51 17.80 14.67 -19.93
C ASP A 51 17.73 13.50 -18.94
N ILE A 52 17.89 12.26 -19.44
CA ILE A 52 17.77 11.03 -18.64
C ILE A 52 18.74 11.05 -17.46
N SER A 53 19.96 11.52 -17.68
CA SER A 53 20.98 11.57 -16.63
C SER A 53 20.63 12.59 -15.53
N ILE A 54 20.08 13.75 -15.91
CA ILE A 54 19.58 14.75 -14.95
C ILE A 54 18.41 14.19 -14.16
N LEU A 55 17.46 13.54 -14.83
CA LEU A 55 16.29 12.95 -14.18
C LEU A 55 16.72 11.88 -13.17
N GLN A 56 17.61 10.97 -13.57
CA GLN A 56 18.15 9.91 -12.72
C GLN A 56 18.80 10.49 -11.46
N ARG A 57 19.72 11.45 -11.62
CA ARG A 57 20.38 12.10 -10.48
C ARG A 57 19.40 12.88 -9.60
N SER A 58 18.39 13.53 -10.21
CA SER A 58 17.38 14.26 -9.46
C SER A 58 16.53 13.33 -8.60
N LEU A 59 16.10 12.18 -9.13
CA LEU A 59 15.37 11.17 -8.37
C LEU A 59 16.20 10.63 -7.20
N ALA A 60 17.47 10.26 -7.45
CA ALA A 60 18.39 9.78 -6.42
C ALA A 60 18.59 10.82 -5.29
N ILE A 61 18.78 12.08 -5.64
CA ILE A 61 18.91 13.17 -4.65
C ILE A 61 17.65 13.30 -3.80
N LEU A 62 16.47 13.23 -4.40
CA LEU A 62 15.20 13.35 -3.68
C LEU A 62 14.95 12.17 -2.75
N GLU A 63 15.28 10.96 -3.19
CA GLU A 63 15.26 9.77 -2.34
C GLU A 63 16.16 9.97 -1.11
N SER A 64 17.42 10.33 -1.32
CA SER A 64 18.36 10.56 -0.23
C SER A 64 17.91 11.69 0.71
N MET A 65 17.35 12.78 0.19
CA MET A 65 16.78 13.86 1.01
C MET A 65 15.66 13.33 1.92
N VAL A 66 14.73 12.55 1.38
CA VAL A 66 13.60 11.98 2.13
C VAL A 66 14.08 11.00 3.20
N LEU A 67 15.02 10.12 2.86
CA LEU A 67 15.53 9.10 3.79
C LEU A 67 16.32 9.69 4.96
N ASN A 68 17.03 10.80 4.73
CA ASN A 68 17.95 11.37 5.72
C ASN A 68 17.33 12.44 6.65
N SER A 69 16.24 13.12 6.29
CA SER A 69 15.64 14.17 7.14
C SER A 69 14.12 14.25 7.06
N HIS A 70 13.46 14.34 8.22
CA HIS A 70 12.00 14.48 8.29
C HIS A 70 11.53 15.84 7.75
N ASP A 71 12.27 16.91 8.00
CA ASP A 71 11.97 18.25 7.48
C ASP A 71 12.09 18.28 5.94
N LEU A 72 13.08 17.56 5.39
CA LEU A 72 13.23 17.42 3.95
C LEU A 72 12.13 16.56 3.35
N TYR A 73 11.72 15.47 4.02
CA TYR A 73 10.55 14.69 3.60
C TYR A 73 9.33 15.60 3.42
N GLN A 74 9.01 16.44 4.40
CA GLN A 74 7.86 17.34 4.31
C GLN A 74 7.96 18.30 3.12
N LYS A 75 9.15 18.88 2.89
CA LYS A 75 9.40 19.78 1.76
C LYS A 75 9.29 19.06 0.43
N VAL A 76 9.86 17.86 0.30
CA VAL A 76 9.81 17.07 -0.94
C VAL A 76 8.39 16.61 -1.24
N ALA A 77 7.64 16.15 -0.23
CA ALA A 77 6.25 15.75 -0.37
C ALA A 77 5.30 16.90 -0.78
N GLN A 78 5.69 18.16 -0.56
CA GLN A 78 4.95 19.33 -1.04
C GLN A 78 5.24 19.65 -2.52
N GLU A 79 6.44 19.32 -3.01
CA GLU A 79 6.89 19.66 -4.36
C GLU A 79 6.64 18.55 -5.39
N ILE A 80 6.50 17.30 -4.93
CA ILE A 80 6.31 16.13 -5.79
C ILE A 80 5.12 15.32 -5.31
N THR A 81 4.26 14.99 -6.25
CA THR A 81 3.13 14.08 -6.06
C THR A 81 3.42 12.73 -6.69
N ILE A 82 2.82 11.66 -6.13
CA ILE A 82 2.85 10.31 -6.73
C ILE A 82 2.38 10.34 -8.20
N GLY A 83 1.38 11.18 -8.50
CA GLY A 83 0.86 11.32 -9.87
C GLY A 83 1.91 11.81 -10.89
N GLN A 84 2.86 12.64 -10.46
CA GLN A 84 3.96 13.12 -11.32
C GLN A 84 5.06 12.07 -11.50
N LEU A 85 5.19 11.13 -10.56
CA LEU A 85 6.16 10.04 -10.64
C LEU A 85 5.70 8.92 -11.58
N ILE A 86 4.39 8.74 -11.73
CA ILE A 86 3.83 7.63 -12.53
C ILE A 86 4.30 7.57 -13.98
N PRO A 87 4.35 8.67 -14.76
CA PRO A 87 4.77 8.58 -16.14
C PRO A 87 6.23 8.13 -16.29
N HIS A 88 7.09 8.36 -15.30
CA HIS A 88 8.46 7.83 -15.27
C HIS A 88 8.50 6.31 -15.17
N LEU A 89 7.49 5.70 -14.54
CA LEU A 89 7.32 4.24 -14.51
C LEU A 89 6.86 3.67 -15.85
N GLN A 90 6.16 4.46 -16.66
CA GLN A 90 5.63 4.04 -17.96
C GLN A 90 6.68 4.10 -19.08
N GLY A 91 7.79 4.80 -18.84
CA GLY A 91 8.94 4.85 -19.72
C GLY A 91 9.62 3.49 -19.89
N THR A 92 10.56 3.42 -20.84
CA THR A 92 11.28 2.19 -21.20
C THR A 92 12.65 2.06 -20.53
N ASP A 93 13.08 3.01 -19.72
CA ASP A 93 14.39 2.98 -19.03
C ASP A 93 14.26 2.23 -17.68
N GLN A 94 15.17 1.30 -17.36
CA GLN A 94 15.04 0.50 -16.12
C GLN A 94 15.54 1.27 -14.91
N GLU A 95 16.61 2.04 -15.08
CA GLU A 95 17.21 2.80 -14.00
C GLU A 95 16.23 3.88 -13.55
N ILE A 96 15.62 4.62 -14.49
CA ILE A 96 14.60 5.62 -14.15
C ILE A 96 13.42 4.98 -13.40
N GLN A 97 12.95 3.81 -13.83
CA GLN A 97 11.89 3.10 -13.12
C GLN A 97 12.33 2.72 -11.70
N THR A 98 13.56 2.22 -11.52
CA THR A 98 14.11 1.82 -10.21
C THR A 98 14.15 3.02 -9.27
N TYR A 99 14.77 4.13 -9.69
CA TYR A 99 14.84 5.35 -8.87
C TYR A 99 13.46 5.95 -8.60
N THR A 100 12.52 5.82 -9.54
CA THR A 100 11.14 6.28 -9.32
C THR A 100 10.44 5.45 -8.24
N ILE A 101 10.56 4.12 -8.27
CA ILE A 101 10.02 3.27 -7.20
C ILE A 101 10.74 3.56 -5.88
N ALA A 102 12.05 3.79 -5.90
CA ALA A 102 12.84 4.11 -4.72
C ALA A 102 12.36 5.41 -4.04
N VAL A 103 12.08 6.48 -4.80
CA VAL A 103 11.47 7.70 -4.28
C VAL A 103 10.08 7.44 -3.69
N ILE A 104 9.23 6.63 -4.37
CA ILE A 104 7.91 6.26 -3.84
C ILE A 104 8.06 5.50 -2.51
N ASN A 105 8.98 4.54 -2.43
CA ASN A 105 9.28 3.78 -1.23
C ASN A 105 9.77 4.69 -0.10
N ALA A 106 10.68 5.61 -0.38
CA ALA A 106 11.21 6.56 0.59
C ALA A 106 10.10 7.47 1.15
N LEU A 107 9.26 8.03 0.27
CA LEU A 107 8.10 8.84 0.66
C LEU A 107 7.12 8.05 1.53
N PHE A 108 6.91 6.79 1.19
CA PHE A 108 5.97 5.93 1.90
C PHE A 108 6.50 5.46 3.25
N LEU A 109 7.79 5.09 3.31
CA LEU A 109 8.49 4.69 4.53
C LEU A 109 8.56 5.83 5.56
N LYS A 110 8.75 7.07 5.11
CA LYS A 110 8.86 8.25 5.98
C LYS A 110 7.53 8.95 6.28
N ALA A 111 6.45 8.52 5.64
CA ALA A 111 5.14 9.11 5.87
C ALA A 111 4.66 8.83 7.31
N PRO A 112 4.13 9.85 8.02
CA PRO A 112 3.48 9.63 9.31
C PRO A 112 2.22 8.78 9.15
N ASP A 113 1.79 8.12 10.21
CA ASP A 113 0.77 7.07 10.18
C ASP A 113 -0.57 7.55 9.56
N ASP A 114 -0.98 8.78 9.88
CA ASP A 114 -2.18 9.42 9.33
C ASP A 114 -2.10 9.59 7.81
N LYS A 115 -0.91 9.84 7.26
CA LYS A 115 -0.69 10.03 5.82
C LYS A 115 -0.37 8.74 5.08
N ARG A 116 0.08 7.68 5.75
CA ARG A 116 0.38 6.39 5.09
C ARG A 116 -0.86 5.81 4.42
N GLN A 117 -2.01 5.86 5.08
CA GLN A 117 -3.25 5.35 4.50
C GLN A 117 -3.75 6.22 3.34
N GLU A 118 -3.62 7.55 3.44
CA GLU A 118 -3.94 8.46 2.34
C GLU A 118 -3.05 8.17 1.11
N MET A 119 -1.74 8.00 1.35
CA MET A 119 -0.80 7.64 0.29
C MET A 119 -1.15 6.30 -0.35
N ALA A 120 -1.46 5.28 0.44
CA ALA A 120 -1.92 3.98 -0.06
C ALA A 120 -3.16 4.10 -0.96
N ASN A 121 -4.13 4.93 -0.54
CA ASN A 121 -5.33 5.20 -1.33
C ASN A 121 -4.98 5.89 -2.66
N ILE A 122 -4.05 6.85 -2.67
CA ILE A 122 -3.58 7.50 -3.90
C ILE A 122 -2.89 6.48 -4.83
N LEU A 123 -2.00 5.63 -4.30
CA LEU A 123 -1.31 4.59 -5.09
C LEU A 123 -2.32 3.64 -5.74
N ALA A 124 -3.37 3.25 -5.00
CA ALA A 124 -4.46 2.42 -5.52
C ALA A 124 -5.30 3.14 -6.57
N GLN A 125 -5.75 4.38 -6.29
CA GLN A 125 -6.55 5.20 -7.22
C GLN A 125 -5.83 5.45 -8.54
N LYS A 126 -4.51 5.65 -8.49
CA LYS A 126 -3.67 5.86 -9.66
C LYS A 126 -3.22 4.56 -10.33
N GLN A 127 -3.73 3.40 -9.90
CA GLN A 127 -3.47 2.09 -10.48
C GLN A 127 -1.98 1.72 -10.53
N LEU A 128 -1.20 2.15 -9.53
CA LEU A 128 0.25 1.91 -9.50
C LEU A 128 0.60 0.43 -9.68
N ARG A 129 -0.14 -0.47 -9.01
CA ARG A 129 0.04 -1.91 -9.14
C ARG A 129 -0.08 -2.38 -10.60
N SER A 130 -1.07 -1.88 -11.33
CA SER A 130 -1.24 -2.24 -12.75
C SER A 130 -0.11 -1.69 -13.61
N ILE A 131 0.39 -0.49 -13.29
CA ILE A 131 1.49 0.14 -14.01
C ILE A 131 2.78 -0.64 -13.81
N ILE A 132 3.11 -1.00 -12.56
CA ILE A 132 4.26 -1.85 -12.23
C ILE A 132 4.13 -3.22 -12.91
N LEU A 133 2.94 -3.83 -12.88
CA LEU A 133 2.70 -5.11 -13.54
C LEU A 133 2.98 -5.05 -15.05
N THR A 134 2.50 -4.01 -15.72
CA THR A 134 2.64 -3.87 -17.18
C THR A 134 4.04 -3.42 -17.60
N HIS A 135 4.60 -2.39 -16.96
CA HIS A 135 5.80 -1.70 -17.42
C HIS A 135 7.10 -2.18 -16.77
N VAL A 136 7.01 -2.93 -15.65
CA VAL A 136 8.17 -3.48 -14.94
C VAL A 136 8.16 -5.00 -14.99
N ILE A 137 7.10 -5.64 -14.48
CA ILE A 137 7.05 -7.11 -14.32
C ILE A 137 6.87 -7.84 -15.65
N ARG A 138 5.97 -7.35 -16.51
CA ARG A 138 5.68 -7.91 -17.84
C ARG A 138 6.49 -7.26 -18.95
N ALA A 139 7.42 -6.38 -18.62
CA ALA A 139 8.30 -5.80 -19.61
C ALA A 139 9.13 -6.90 -20.29
N GLN A 140 9.49 -6.71 -21.57
CA GLN A 140 10.28 -7.69 -22.34
C GLN A 140 11.73 -7.83 -21.87
N ARG A 141 12.12 -7.17 -20.77
CA ARG A 141 13.47 -7.15 -20.21
C ARG A 141 13.51 -7.88 -18.87
N ALA A 142 14.67 -8.44 -18.55
CA ALA A 142 14.91 -9.01 -17.24
C ALA A 142 14.89 -7.92 -16.16
N ILE A 143 14.38 -8.27 -14.98
CA ILE A 143 14.41 -7.42 -13.79
C ILE A 143 15.79 -7.57 -13.14
N ASN A 144 16.49 -6.46 -12.92
CA ASN A 144 17.78 -6.48 -12.22
C ASN A 144 17.58 -6.57 -10.69
N ASN A 145 18.66 -6.85 -9.96
CA ASN A 145 18.59 -7.04 -8.49
C ASN A 145 18.12 -5.80 -7.75
N GLU A 146 18.48 -4.61 -8.23
CA GLU A 146 18.12 -3.34 -7.59
C GLU A 146 16.62 -3.06 -7.72
N MET A 147 16.06 -3.24 -8.92
CA MET A 147 14.62 -3.17 -9.15
C MET A 147 13.88 -4.23 -8.33
N ALA A 148 14.39 -5.47 -8.30
CA ALA A 148 13.78 -6.54 -7.49
C ALA A 148 13.75 -6.17 -6.00
N HIS A 149 14.83 -5.57 -5.49
CA HIS A 149 14.88 -5.05 -4.12
C HIS A 149 13.83 -3.95 -3.89
N GLN A 150 13.70 -2.99 -4.80
CA GLN A 150 12.71 -1.91 -4.68
C GLN A 150 11.26 -2.44 -4.72
N LEU A 151 10.98 -3.46 -5.54
CA LEU A 151 9.68 -4.13 -5.55
C LEU A 151 9.40 -4.89 -4.25
N TYR A 152 10.42 -5.54 -3.68
CA TYR A 152 10.32 -6.19 -2.38
C TYR A 152 10.00 -5.18 -1.27
N VAL A 153 10.73 -4.06 -1.20
CA VAL A 153 10.49 -2.99 -0.22
C VAL A 153 9.06 -2.45 -0.36
N LEU A 154 8.61 -2.16 -1.59
CA LEU A 154 7.25 -1.70 -1.84
C LEU A 154 6.20 -2.71 -1.35
N GLN A 155 6.44 -4.00 -1.58
CA GLN A 155 5.55 -5.07 -1.14
C GLN A 155 5.47 -5.13 0.39
N VAL A 156 6.61 -5.05 1.09
CA VAL A 156 6.66 -4.99 2.56
C VAL A 156 5.89 -3.77 3.08
N LEU A 157 6.15 -2.57 2.53
CA LEU A 157 5.45 -1.35 2.94
C LEU A 157 3.93 -1.45 2.71
N THR A 158 3.51 -2.08 1.62
CA THR A 158 2.09 -2.29 1.31
C THR A 158 1.44 -3.25 2.30
N PHE A 159 2.13 -4.34 2.68
CA PHE A 159 1.59 -5.28 3.67
C PHE A 159 1.54 -4.70 5.08
N ASN A 160 2.52 -3.86 5.45
CA ASN A 160 2.53 -3.22 6.77
C ASN A 160 1.32 -2.29 7.00
N LEU A 161 0.63 -1.84 5.95
CA LEU A 161 -0.65 -1.12 6.11
C LEU A 161 -1.74 -1.97 6.79
N LEU A 162 -1.66 -3.30 6.65
CA LEU A 162 -2.64 -4.21 7.22
C LEU A 162 -2.37 -4.51 8.70
N GLU A 163 -1.21 -4.13 9.22
CA GLU A 163 -0.77 -4.41 10.59
C GLU A 163 -1.72 -3.79 11.63
N ASP A 164 -2.13 -2.54 11.44
CA ASP A 164 -3.05 -1.87 12.36
C ASP A 164 -4.39 -2.62 12.47
N ARG A 165 -4.97 -3.00 11.33
CA ARG A 165 -6.20 -3.81 11.27
C ARG A 165 -6.00 -5.23 11.81
N MET A 166 -4.82 -5.80 11.60
CA MET A 166 -4.45 -7.13 12.10
C MET A 166 -4.38 -7.14 13.64
N MET A 167 -3.92 -6.05 14.24
CA MET A 167 -3.76 -5.91 15.69
C MET A 167 -4.95 -5.24 16.37
N THR A 168 -5.89 -4.68 15.60
CA THR A 168 -7.13 -4.11 16.14
C THR A 168 -8.09 -5.21 16.56
N LYS A 169 -8.45 -5.23 17.85
CA LYS A 169 -9.50 -6.09 18.39
C LYS A 169 -10.87 -5.53 18.05
N MET A 170 -11.82 -6.39 17.71
CA MET A 170 -13.22 -6.00 17.60
C MET A 170 -13.76 -5.57 18.97
N ASP A 171 -14.54 -4.50 19.02
CA ASP A 171 -15.32 -4.16 20.21
C ASP A 171 -16.64 -4.94 20.15
N PRO A 172 -16.88 -5.90 21.06
CA PRO A 172 -18.10 -6.67 21.04
C PRO A 172 -19.33 -5.85 21.41
N GLN A 173 -19.24 -4.60 21.87
CA GLN A 173 -20.40 -3.75 22.16
C GLN A 173 -20.71 -2.76 21.04
N ASP A 174 -19.79 -2.56 20.09
CA ASP A 174 -19.96 -1.66 18.95
C ASP A 174 -20.99 -2.25 17.96
N GLN A 175 -22.11 -1.55 17.81
CA GLN A 175 -23.19 -1.97 16.93
C GLN A 175 -22.75 -1.98 15.45
N ALA A 176 -21.95 -1.01 15.00
CA ALA A 176 -21.52 -0.92 13.61
C ALA A 176 -20.62 -2.10 13.22
N GLN A 177 -19.74 -2.54 14.12
CA GLN A 177 -18.91 -3.72 13.89
C GLN A 177 -19.75 -5.00 13.90
N ARG A 178 -20.73 -5.10 14.81
CA ARG A 178 -21.68 -6.23 14.83
C ARG A 178 -22.52 -6.31 13.56
N ASP A 179 -22.89 -5.18 12.98
CA ASP A 179 -23.67 -5.13 11.73
C ASP A 179 -22.90 -5.76 10.56
N ILE A 180 -21.56 -5.73 10.56
CA ILE A 180 -20.74 -6.43 9.56
C ILE A 180 -20.91 -7.95 9.69
N ILE A 181 -20.91 -8.50 10.91
CA ILE A 181 -21.15 -9.93 11.14
C ILE A 181 -22.58 -10.31 10.76
N PHE A 182 -23.54 -9.43 11.03
CA PHE A 182 -24.92 -9.63 10.60
C PHE A 182 -25.02 -9.67 9.07
N GLU A 183 -24.31 -8.79 8.36
CA GLU A 183 -24.26 -8.77 6.90
C GLU A 183 -23.65 -10.06 6.34
N LEU A 184 -22.57 -10.58 6.94
CA LEU A 184 -21.98 -11.88 6.57
C LEU A 184 -22.99 -13.03 6.68
N ARG A 185 -23.81 -13.02 7.74
CA ARG A 185 -24.89 -14.00 7.91
C ARG A 185 -25.98 -13.80 6.85
N ARG A 186 -26.39 -12.57 6.61
CA ARG A 186 -27.41 -12.21 5.61
C ARG A 186 -27.02 -12.73 4.23
N ILE A 187 -25.79 -12.46 3.79
CA ILE A 187 -25.27 -12.90 2.48
C ILE A 187 -25.28 -14.43 2.37
N ALA A 188 -24.97 -15.14 3.46
CA ALA A 188 -24.89 -16.60 3.46
C ALA A 188 -26.25 -17.32 3.48
N PHE A 189 -27.25 -16.79 4.19
CA PHE A 189 -28.50 -17.53 4.47
C PHE A 189 -29.79 -16.83 4.03
N ASP A 190 -29.82 -15.51 3.91
CA ASP A 190 -31.07 -14.81 3.52
C ASP A 190 -31.36 -14.96 2.02
N ALA A 191 -30.42 -15.46 1.21
CA ALA A 191 -30.70 -15.93 -0.16
C ALA A 191 -31.62 -17.18 -0.18
N GLU A 192 -31.71 -17.94 0.93
CA GLU A 192 -32.54 -19.14 1.06
C GLU A 192 -33.80 -18.93 1.94
N SER A 193 -33.97 -17.77 2.58
CA SER A 193 -35.09 -17.55 3.50
C SER A 193 -36.35 -17.11 2.77
N GLU A 194 -37.23 -18.08 2.47
CA GLU A 194 -38.63 -17.85 2.09
C GLU A 194 -39.31 -16.84 3.06
N PRO A 195 -40.20 -15.94 2.58
CA PRO A 195 -40.66 -14.76 3.34
C PRO A 195 -41.53 -15.05 4.57
N ASN A 196 -41.79 -16.31 4.91
CA ASN A 196 -42.95 -16.70 5.71
C ASN A 196 -42.71 -16.86 7.23
N ASN A 197 -41.57 -16.38 7.76
CA ASN A 197 -41.17 -16.62 9.16
C ASN A 197 -41.09 -15.36 10.04
N SER A 198 -41.70 -14.25 9.62
CA SER A 198 -41.66 -12.96 10.31
C SER A 198 -42.49 -12.89 11.61
N SER A 199 -43.22 -13.95 11.98
CA SER A 199 -44.11 -13.99 13.17
C SER A 199 -43.53 -14.72 14.41
N GLY A 200 -42.21 -14.97 14.44
CA GLY A 200 -41.56 -15.64 15.57
C GLY A 200 -41.24 -14.73 16.78
N SER A 201 -41.52 -15.23 17.99
CA SER A 201 -41.05 -14.67 19.27
C SER A 201 -39.55 -14.32 19.25
N MET A 202 -39.13 -13.31 20.03
CA MET A 202 -37.73 -12.86 20.15
C MET A 202 -36.76 -14.02 20.47
N GLU A 203 -37.16 -14.95 21.33
CA GLU A 203 -36.38 -16.17 21.64
C GLU A 203 -36.14 -17.06 20.40
N LYS A 204 -37.13 -17.20 19.51
CA LYS A 204 -36.99 -18.01 18.28
C LYS A 204 -36.01 -17.39 17.29
N ARG A 205 -35.97 -16.05 17.21
CA ARG A 205 -34.98 -15.32 16.37
C ARG A 205 -33.56 -15.48 16.92
N LYS A 206 -33.37 -15.36 18.23
CA LYS A 206 -32.06 -15.58 18.87
C LYS A 206 -31.54 -16.99 18.62
N SER A 207 -32.38 -18.02 18.77
CA SER A 207 -31.95 -19.41 18.53
C SER A 207 -31.59 -19.68 17.07
N MET A 208 -32.27 -19.02 16.12
CA MET A 208 -31.94 -19.08 14.71
C MET A 208 -30.56 -18.48 14.42
N TYR A 209 -30.29 -17.27 14.93
CA TYR A 209 -29.00 -16.61 14.75
C TYR A 209 -27.84 -17.43 15.33
N THR A 210 -27.99 -17.99 16.52
CA THR A 210 -26.96 -18.87 17.11
C THR A 210 -26.69 -20.09 16.25
N ARG A 211 -27.72 -20.70 15.66
CA ARG A 211 -27.54 -21.83 14.74
C ARG A 211 -26.83 -21.42 13.45
N ASP A 212 -27.17 -20.26 12.90
CA ASP A 212 -26.57 -19.73 11.68
C ASP A 212 -25.09 -19.40 11.90
N TYR A 213 -24.74 -18.77 13.03
CA TYR A 213 -23.34 -18.52 13.40
C TYR A 213 -22.56 -19.82 13.62
N LYS A 214 -23.20 -20.86 14.17
CA LYS A 214 -22.60 -22.20 14.24
C LYS A 214 -22.36 -22.81 12.86
N LYS A 215 -23.29 -22.65 11.91
CA LYS A 215 -23.12 -23.11 10.52
C LYS A 215 -22.01 -22.34 9.78
N LEU A 216 -21.88 -21.06 10.09
CA LEU A 216 -20.76 -20.19 9.69
C LEU A 216 -19.48 -20.49 10.45
N GLY A 217 -19.43 -21.51 11.31
CA GLY A 217 -18.17 -21.95 11.91
C GLY A 217 -17.53 -21.00 12.92
N PHE A 218 -18.24 -19.99 13.39
CA PHE A 218 -17.77 -19.18 14.53
C PHE A 218 -17.58 -20.09 15.75
N ILE A 219 -16.57 -19.83 16.58
CA ILE A 219 -16.32 -20.51 17.84
C ILE A 219 -17.38 -20.07 18.86
N ASN A 220 -17.60 -18.76 19.02
CA ASN A 220 -18.65 -18.23 19.88
C ASN A 220 -19.95 -18.03 19.10
N HIS A 221 -20.82 -19.04 19.11
CA HIS A 221 -22.10 -18.99 18.39
C HIS A 221 -23.12 -17.99 18.99
N VAL A 222 -22.97 -17.61 20.26
CA VAL A 222 -23.90 -16.67 20.93
C VAL A 222 -23.49 -15.24 20.65
N ASN A 223 -22.19 -14.96 20.68
CA ASN A 223 -21.62 -13.66 20.35
C ASN A 223 -20.37 -13.82 19.48
N PRO A 224 -20.52 -13.91 18.15
CA PRO A 224 -19.40 -14.12 17.23
C PRO A 224 -18.39 -12.97 17.21
N ALA A 225 -18.75 -11.79 17.73
CA ALA A 225 -17.81 -10.68 17.86
C ALA A 225 -16.62 -11.01 18.78
N MET A 226 -16.80 -11.94 19.73
CA MET A 226 -15.73 -12.38 20.62
C MET A 226 -14.59 -13.07 19.88
N ASP A 227 -14.86 -13.72 18.75
CA ASP A 227 -13.84 -14.42 17.97
C ASP A 227 -12.82 -13.44 17.37
N PHE A 228 -13.23 -12.21 17.07
CA PHE A 228 -12.39 -11.14 16.51
C PHE A 228 -11.70 -10.28 17.58
N THR A 229 -11.79 -10.67 18.86
CA THR A 229 -11.01 -10.04 19.95
C THR A 229 -9.60 -10.64 20.07
N GLN A 230 -9.34 -11.77 19.41
CA GLN A 230 -8.02 -12.38 19.32
C GLN A 230 -7.19 -11.67 18.24
N THR A 231 -5.91 -11.45 18.50
CA THR A 231 -4.98 -10.74 17.61
C THR A 231 -3.59 -11.36 17.75
N PRO A 232 -2.83 -11.61 16.67
CA PRO A 232 -3.22 -11.51 15.25
C PRO A 232 -3.97 -12.78 14.79
N PRO A 233 -4.92 -12.73 13.84
CA PRO A 233 -5.59 -11.60 13.17
C PRO A 233 -6.84 -11.12 13.95
N GLY A 234 -7.03 -9.82 14.15
CA GLY A 234 -8.25 -9.26 14.73
C GLY A 234 -9.28 -8.86 13.67
N MET A 235 -9.55 -7.56 13.57
CA MET A 235 -10.51 -7.00 12.62
C MET A 235 -10.15 -7.27 11.15
N LEU A 236 -8.88 -7.48 10.82
CA LEU A 236 -8.46 -7.87 9.47
C LEU A 236 -9.13 -9.17 8.99
N ALA A 237 -9.39 -10.14 9.88
CA ALA A 237 -10.11 -11.36 9.52
C ALA A 237 -11.56 -11.06 9.11
N LEU A 238 -12.22 -10.14 9.83
CA LEU A 238 -13.57 -9.71 9.51
C LEU A 238 -13.63 -8.98 8.16
N ASP A 239 -12.66 -8.12 7.89
CA ASP A 239 -12.53 -7.41 6.61
C ASP A 239 -12.36 -8.40 5.44
N ASN A 240 -11.52 -9.42 5.63
CA ASN A 240 -11.29 -10.48 4.63
C ASN A 240 -12.55 -11.31 4.37
N MET A 241 -13.27 -11.71 5.43
CA MET A 241 -14.55 -12.43 5.29
C MET A 241 -15.58 -11.60 4.52
N LEU A 242 -15.70 -10.31 4.85
CA LEU A 242 -16.64 -9.41 4.18
C LEU A 242 -16.26 -9.20 2.72
N TYR A 243 -14.96 -9.03 2.44
CA TYR A 243 -14.45 -8.91 1.08
C TYR A 243 -14.79 -10.16 0.25
N PHE A 244 -14.54 -11.36 0.80
CA PHE A 244 -14.85 -12.62 0.13
C PHE A 244 -16.36 -12.80 -0.09
N ALA A 245 -17.19 -12.48 0.91
CA ALA A 245 -18.65 -12.55 0.81
C ALA A 245 -19.20 -11.61 -0.27
N LYS A 246 -18.66 -10.40 -0.42
CA LYS A 246 -19.12 -9.41 -1.41
C LYS A 246 -18.61 -9.66 -2.83
N HIS A 247 -17.37 -10.12 -3.00
CA HIS A 247 -16.76 -10.28 -4.32
C HIS A 247 -16.90 -11.70 -4.89
N HIS A 248 -17.07 -12.70 -4.03
CA HIS A 248 -17.16 -14.10 -4.41
C HIS A 248 -18.32 -14.80 -3.70
N GLN A 249 -19.51 -14.18 -3.71
CA GLN A 249 -20.70 -14.60 -2.98
C GLN A 249 -21.02 -16.09 -3.15
N ASP A 250 -21.06 -16.59 -4.39
CA ASP A 250 -21.34 -18.01 -4.67
C ASP A 250 -20.33 -18.96 -4.03
N ALA A 251 -19.04 -18.59 -4.03
CA ALA A 251 -18.00 -19.38 -3.39
C ALA A 251 -18.11 -19.29 -1.86
N TYR A 252 -18.40 -18.11 -1.33
CA TYR A 252 -18.63 -17.88 0.09
C TYR A 252 -19.80 -18.70 0.64
N ILE A 253 -20.92 -18.78 -0.08
CA ILE A 253 -22.08 -19.60 0.32
C ILE A 253 -21.73 -21.10 0.32
N ARG A 254 -20.92 -21.55 -0.64
CA ARG A 254 -20.50 -22.96 -0.74
C ARG A 254 -19.46 -23.38 0.29
N VAL A 255 -18.59 -22.46 0.70
CA VAL A 255 -17.49 -22.74 1.62
C VAL A 255 -17.96 -22.62 3.08
N ARG A 256 -17.68 -23.63 3.90
CA ARG A 256 -17.83 -23.50 5.36
C ARG A 256 -16.63 -22.72 5.90
N LEU A 257 -16.93 -21.60 6.55
CA LEU A 257 -16.02 -20.61 7.14
C LEU A 257 -14.89 -21.09 8.08
N PRO A 258 -14.94 -22.26 8.78
CA PRO A 258 -13.78 -22.73 9.54
C PRO A 258 -12.51 -22.82 8.68
N LEU A 259 -12.67 -23.25 7.43
CA LEU A 259 -11.57 -23.33 6.46
C LEU A 259 -11.05 -21.94 6.07
N VAL A 260 -11.93 -20.94 6.04
CA VAL A 260 -11.60 -19.56 5.63
C VAL A 260 -10.78 -18.87 6.71
N MET A 261 -11.15 -19.03 7.98
CA MET A 261 -10.39 -18.48 9.11
C MET A 261 -9.01 -19.13 9.25
N GLU A 262 -8.90 -20.45 9.05
CA GLU A 262 -7.62 -21.16 9.04
C GLU A 262 -6.73 -20.71 7.87
N ILE A 263 -7.29 -20.58 6.66
CA ILE A 263 -6.55 -20.09 5.48
C ILE A 263 -6.03 -18.67 5.70
N PHE A 264 -6.84 -17.77 6.27
CA PHE A 264 -6.42 -16.38 6.51
C PHE A 264 -5.44 -16.24 7.69
N ALA A 265 -5.58 -17.04 8.74
CA ALA A 265 -4.62 -17.07 9.85
C ALA A 265 -3.25 -17.57 9.39
N VAL A 266 -3.21 -18.60 8.52
CA VAL A 266 -1.97 -19.09 7.91
C VAL A 266 -1.36 -18.05 6.97
N ALA A 267 -2.18 -17.33 6.19
CA ALA A 267 -1.70 -16.30 5.26
C ALA A 267 -1.16 -15.03 5.94
N CYS A 268 -1.59 -14.72 7.17
CA CYS A 268 -1.06 -13.57 7.94
C CYS A 268 0.11 -13.94 8.88
N SER A 269 0.47 -15.23 8.97
CA SER A 269 1.54 -15.73 9.84
C SER A 269 2.85 -16.03 9.10
N GLN A 270 2.95 -15.70 7.81
CA GLN A 270 4.16 -15.80 6.97
C GLN A 270 4.58 -14.41 6.48
#